data_AF-A0A1Y2F1L7-F1
#
_entry.id   AF-A0A1Y2F1L7-F1
#
_cell.length_a   1.000
_cell.length_b   1.000
_cell.length_c   1.000
_cell.angle_alpha   90.00
_cell.angle_beta   90.00
_cell.angle_gamma   90.00
#
_symmetry.space_group_name_H-M   'P 1'
#
loop_
_entity.id
_entity.type
_entity.pdbx_description
1 polymer ?
#
loop_
_entity_poly.entity_id
_entity_poly.type
_entity_poly.pdbx_seq_one_letter_code
_entity_poly.pdbx_strand_id
1 'polypeptide(L)'
;LYPIYFDASRSAKHGRKLSKELCVQNPLAKAIADSCKVIGFSCVLELHKCHPADWANPGRVRVLLKENGKPQHPFIKTKQALYLAVAKYLRDHPTKPEDVLKVPVDGIPSDKVPAKAAIPKGMEINAILPLHSPALSGGGINSDMFKGMLGGGLDKMMGSLDAAAPAPQEPKATAPPKKPKMK
;
A
#
# COMPACT_ATOMS: atom_id res chain seq x y z
N LEU A 1 2.34 -14.34 3.39
CA LEU A 1 0.96 -13.84 3.53
C LEU A 1 1.00 -12.34 3.33
N TYR A 2 0.14 -11.81 2.47
CA TYR A 2 -0.03 -10.36 2.31
C TYR A 2 -1.40 -9.95 2.85
N PRO A 3 -1.56 -8.70 3.34
CA PRO A 3 -2.84 -8.16 3.80
C PRO A 3 -4.00 -8.39 2.82
N ILE A 4 -3.76 -8.07 1.55
CA ILE A 4 -4.73 -8.21 0.44
C ILE A 4 -5.40 -9.59 0.34
N TYR A 5 -4.76 -10.66 0.86
CA TYR A 5 -5.33 -12.01 0.82
C TYR A 5 -6.60 -12.13 1.69
N PHE A 6 -6.70 -11.30 2.73
CA PHE A 6 -7.75 -11.32 3.74
C PHE A 6 -8.65 -10.08 3.67
N ASP A 7 -8.53 -9.29 2.61
CA ASP A 7 -9.26 -8.04 2.48
C ASP A 7 -10.63 -8.26 1.81
N ALA A 8 -11.70 -7.92 2.53
CA ALA A 8 -13.07 -8.05 2.06
C ALA A 8 -13.46 -6.99 1.01
N SER A 9 -12.72 -5.89 0.92
CA SER A 9 -12.92 -4.85 -0.10
C SER A 9 -12.40 -5.28 -1.47
N ARG A 10 -11.47 -6.23 -1.53
CA ARG A 10 -10.83 -6.70 -2.78
C ARG A 10 -11.56 -7.87 -3.36
N SER A 11 -11.66 -7.95 -4.69
CA SER A 11 -12.16 -9.13 -5.38
C SER A 11 -11.16 -10.31 -5.32
N ALA A 12 -11.63 -11.52 -5.61
CA ALA A 12 -10.75 -12.69 -5.76
C ALA A 12 -9.76 -12.50 -6.92
N LYS A 13 -10.18 -11.85 -8.01
CA LYS A 13 -9.31 -11.51 -9.15
C LYS A 13 -8.23 -10.49 -8.78
N HIS A 14 -8.53 -9.59 -7.83
CA HIS A 14 -7.61 -8.57 -7.35
C HIS A 14 -6.72 -9.02 -6.17
N GLY A 15 -6.76 -10.29 -5.78
CA GLY A 15 -5.76 -10.86 -4.87
C GLY A 15 -6.31 -11.49 -3.59
N ARG A 16 -7.59 -11.26 -3.26
CA ARG A 16 -8.26 -11.94 -2.14
C ARG A 16 -8.18 -13.46 -2.32
N LYS A 17 -7.86 -14.19 -1.25
CA LYS A 17 -7.67 -15.65 -1.30
C LYS A 17 -8.78 -16.46 -0.66
N LEU A 18 -9.72 -15.81 0.03
CA LEU A 18 -10.88 -16.43 0.66
C LEU A 18 -12.20 -15.79 0.17
N SER A 19 -13.31 -16.42 0.53
CA SER A 19 -14.65 -15.86 0.34
C SER A 19 -14.79 -14.55 1.13
N LYS A 20 -15.62 -13.63 0.61
CA LYS A 20 -15.72 -12.27 1.15
C LYS A 20 -16.15 -12.25 2.62
N GLU A 21 -17.01 -13.20 2.99
CA GLU A 21 -17.63 -13.38 4.31
C GLU A 21 -16.63 -13.83 5.39
N LEU A 22 -15.50 -14.40 4.97
CA LEU A 22 -14.42 -14.83 5.85
C LEU A 22 -13.34 -13.77 6.01
N CYS A 23 -13.31 -12.79 5.10
CA CYS A 23 -12.33 -11.71 5.09
C CYS A 23 -12.76 -10.53 6.00
N VAL A 24 -11.83 -9.61 6.22
CA VAL A 24 -12.03 -8.42 7.07
C VAL A 24 -11.78 -7.14 6.29
N GLN A 25 -12.24 -6.02 6.83
CA GLN A 25 -11.91 -4.69 6.30
C GLN A 25 -10.55 -4.24 6.83
N ASN A 26 -9.74 -3.64 5.96
CA ASN A 26 -8.43 -3.05 6.29
C ASN A 26 -7.49 -4.01 7.04
N PRO A 27 -7.22 -5.24 6.55
CA PRO A 27 -6.26 -6.13 7.20
C PRO A 27 -4.87 -5.47 7.25
N LEU A 28 -4.15 -5.63 8.35
CA LEU A 28 -2.77 -5.16 8.50
C LEU A 28 -1.80 -6.33 8.65
N ALA A 29 -0.59 -6.20 8.09
CA ALA A 29 0.41 -7.26 8.16
C ALA A 29 0.84 -7.60 9.60
N LYS A 30 0.81 -6.62 10.51
CA LYS A 30 1.07 -6.83 11.93
C LYS A 30 0.06 -7.78 12.57
N ALA A 31 -1.24 -7.58 12.33
CA ALA A 31 -2.29 -8.45 12.84
C ALA A 31 -2.18 -9.89 12.29
N ILE A 32 -1.76 -10.03 11.02
CA ILE A 32 -1.47 -11.34 10.42
C ILE A 32 -0.27 -12.01 11.12
N ALA A 33 0.78 -11.25 11.42
CA ALA A 33 1.95 -11.79 12.13
C ALA A 33 1.58 -12.21 13.56
N ASP A 34 0.79 -11.41 14.26
CA ASP A 34 0.29 -11.73 15.60
C ASP A 34 -0.57 -12.99 15.57
N SER A 35 -1.47 -13.12 14.58
CA SER A 35 -2.24 -14.34 14.35
C SER A 35 -1.34 -15.57 14.19
N CYS A 36 -0.31 -15.48 13.34
CA CYS A 36 0.61 -16.61 13.11
C CYS A 36 1.32 -17.02 14.41
N LYS A 37 1.75 -16.05 15.22
CA LYS A 37 2.37 -16.31 16.53
C LYS A 37 1.39 -16.99 17.50
N VAL A 38 0.16 -16.49 17.60
CA VAL A 38 -0.89 -17.06 18.47
C VAL A 38 -1.24 -18.48 18.06
N ILE A 39 -1.28 -18.77 16.77
CA ILE A 39 -1.54 -20.13 16.24
C ILE A 39 -0.34 -21.07 16.49
N GLY A 40 0.85 -20.55 16.78
CA GLY A 40 2.06 -21.34 17.02
C GLY A 40 2.94 -21.56 15.78
N PHE A 41 2.78 -20.73 14.74
CA PHE A 41 3.66 -20.74 13.58
C PHE A 41 4.90 -19.87 13.78
N SER A 42 6.06 -20.35 13.31
CA SER A 42 7.23 -19.51 13.15
C SER A 42 7.03 -18.58 11.94
N CYS A 43 7.16 -17.27 12.15
CA CYS A 43 6.94 -16.29 11.10
C CYS A 43 7.85 -15.05 11.21
N VAL A 44 8.11 -14.43 10.06
CA VAL A 44 8.87 -13.18 9.93
C VAL A 44 7.98 -12.13 9.27
N LEU A 45 7.90 -10.95 9.87
CA LEU A 45 7.20 -9.79 9.32
C LEU A 45 8.20 -8.90 8.57
N GLU A 46 7.98 -8.73 7.28
CA GLU A 46 8.74 -7.83 6.42
C GLU A 46 7.89 -6.59 6.13
N LEU A 47 8.18 -5.47 6.79
CA LEU A 47 7.34 -4.27 6.80
C LEU A 47 7.22 -3.63 5.41
N HIS A 48 8.35 -3.39 4.73
CA HIS A 48 8.35 -2.59 3.49
C HIS A 48 7.96 -3.36 2.21
N LYS A 49 7.48 -4.61 2.32
CA LYS A 49 7.15 -5.42 1.15
C LYS A 49 5.68 -5.30 0.79
N CYS A 50 5.38 -4.74 -0.37
CA CYS A 50 4.02 -4.62 -0.88
C CYS A 50 3.63 -5.75 -1.82
N HIS A 51 2.34 -6.03 -1.90
CA HIS A 51 1.79 -6.84 -2.99
C HIS A 51 1.62 -5.95 -4.23
N PRO A 52 1.91 -6.42 -5.47
CA PRO A 52 1.82 -5.57 -6.67
C PRO A 52 0.44 -4.95 -6.89
N ALA A 53 -0.62 -5.68 -6.53
CA ALA A 53 -2.01 -5.21 -6.64
C ALA A 53 -2.49 -4.37 -5.44
N ASP A 54 -1.67 -4.19 -4.40
CA ASP A 54 -1.99 -3.42 -3.20
C ASP A 54 -0.70 -2.77 -2.67
N TRP A 55 -0.24 -1.77 -3.42
CA TRP A 55 0.99 -1.05 -3.13
C TRP A 55 0.87 -0.13 -1.90
N ALA A 56 -0.36 0.26 -1.55
CA ALA A 56 -0.65 1.19 -0.46
C ALA A 56 -0.65 0.54 0.92
N ASN A 57 -0.87 -0.78 1.03
CA ASN A 57 -0.87 -1.50 2.31
C ASN A 57 0.37 -2.41 2.44
N PRO A 58 1.54 -1.85 2.79
CA PRO A 58 2.78 -2.62 2.89
C PRO A 58 2.74 -3.65 4.03
N GLY A 59 3.49 -4.73 3.80
CA GLY A 59 3.78 -5.75 4.79
C GLY A 59 3.61 -7.16 4.23
N ARG A 60 4.58 -8.03 4.52
CA ARG A 60 4.56 -9.44 4.14
C ARG A 60 4.94 -10.30 5.32
N VAL A 61 4.09 -11.29 5.65
CA VAL A 61 4.41 -12.28 6.67
C VAL A 61 4.89 -13.56 6.01
N ARG A 62 6.16 -13.91 6.19
CA ARG A 62 6.69 -15.22 5.81
C ARG A 62 6.38 -16.20 6.94
N VAL A 63 5.83 -17.36 6.60
CA VAL A 63 5.41 -18.38 7.57
C VAL A 63 6.07 -19.70 7.22
N LEU A 64 6.67 -20.36 8.20
CA LEU A 64 7.27 -21.69 8.02
C LEU A 64 6.17 -22.76 8.11
N LEU A 65 5.55 -23.10 6.97
CA LEU A 65 4.47 -24.10 6.95
C LEU A 65 5.01 -25.54 7.00
N LYS A 66 6.15 -25.78 6.36
CA LYS A 66 6.82 -27.07 6.31
C LYS A 66 8.32 -26.87 6.45
N GLU A 67 8.96 -27.80 7.15
CA GLU A 67 10.40 -27.88 7.31
C GLU A 67 10.84 -29.30 6.96
N ASN A 68 11.83 -29.44 6.06
CA ASN A 68 12.29 -30.75 5.57
C ASN A 68 11.14 -31.65 5.07
N GLY A 69 10.17 -31.06 4.38
CA GLY A 69 8.98 -31.74 3.84
C GLY A 69 7.89 -32.06 4.86
N LYS A 70 8.14 -31.93 6.17
CA LYS A 70 7.19 -32.20 7.24
C LYS A 70 6.42 -30.95 7.64
N PRO A 71 5.10 -31.01 7.89
CA PRO A 71 4.33 -29.88 8.42
C PRO A 71 4.87 -29.41 9.78
N GLN A 72 4.98 -28.10 9.95
CA GLN A 72 5.42 -27.50 11.23
C GLN A 72 4.33 -27.56 12.31
N HIS A 73 3.05 -27.50 11.91
CA HIS A 73 1.91 -27.53 12.82
C HIS A 73 1.11 -28.84 12.69
N PRO A 74 0.69 -29.48 13.80
CA PRO A 74 0.01 -30.78 13.77
C PRO A 74 -1.33 -30.76 13.03
N PHE A 75 -2.09 -29.66 13.15
CA PHE A 75 -3.44 -29.55 12.58
C PHE A 75 -3.51 -28.73 11.28
N ILE A 76 -2.53 -27.85 11.03
CA ILE A 76 -2.59 -26.87 9.93
C ILE A 76 -1.45 -27.19 8.97
N LYS A 77 -1.74 -28.07 8.01
CA LYS A 77 -0.72 -28.64 7.10
C LYS A 77 -0.69 -27.97 5.72
N THR A 78 -1.76 -27.25 5.36
CA THR A 78 -1.94 -26.66 4.04
C THR A 78 -2.04 -25.15 4.12
N LYS A 79 -1.70 -24.49 3.00
CA LYS A 79 -1.80 -23.04 2.87
C LYS A 79 -3.23 -22.55 3.06
N GLN A 80 -4.21 -23.32 2.57
CA GLN A 80 -5.63 -22.99 2.69
C GLN A 80 -6.10 -23.06 4.16
N ALA A 81 -5.69 -24.09 4.90
CA ALA A 81 -6.00 -24.19 6.32
C ALA A 81 -5.38 -23.03 7.12
N LEU A 82 -4.14 -22.64 6.79
CA LEU A 82 -3.50 -21.48 7.39
C LEU A 82 -4.28 -20.19 7.10
N TYR A 83 -4.74 -19.99 5.86
CA TYR A 83 -5.54 -18.82 5.50
C TYR A 83 -6.83 -18.76 6.33
N LEU A 84 -7.56 -19.87 6.45
CA LEU A 84 -8.80 -19.92 7.25
C LEU A 84 -8.56 -19.60 8.72
N ALA A 85 -7.48 -20.15 9.31
CA ALA A 85 -7.12 -19.89 10.69
C ALA A 85 -6.77 -18.41 10.94
N VAL A 86 -5.97 -17.81 10.05
CA VAL A 86 -5.63 -16.38 10.11
C VAL A 86 -6.88 -15.52 9.93
N ALA A 87 -7.73 -15.84 8.97
CA ALA A 87 -8.96 -15.09 8.72
C ALA A 87 -9.93 -15.13 9.90
N LYS A 88 -10.04 -16.29 10.58
CA LYS A 88 -10.79 -16.40 11.83
C LYS A 88 -10.23 -15.44 12.88
N TYR A 89 -8.93 -15.49 13.13
CA TYR A 89 -8.28 -14.60 14.10
C TYR A 89 -8.52 -13.12 13.77
N LEU A 90 -8.38 -12.72 12.50
CA LEU A 90 -8.60 -11.33 12.08
C LEU A 90 -10.05 -10.88 12.28
N ARG A 91 -11.04 -11.77 12.09
CA ARG A 91 -12.45 -11.45 12.39
C ARG A 91 -12.68 -11.26 13.89
N ASP A 92 -12.01 -12.07 14.71
CA ASP A 92 -12.07 -11.96 16.17
C ASP A 92 -11.30 -10.72 16.68
N HIS A 93 -10.41 -10.14 15.86
CA HIS A 93 -9.61 -8.94 16.16
C HIS A 93 -9.69 -7.90 15.01
N PRO A 94 -10.85 -7.26 14.81
CA PRO A 94 -11.03 -6.29 13.73
C PRO A 94 -10.02 -5.15 13.81
N THR A 95 -9.47 -4.75 12.67
CA THR A 95 -8.51 -3.63 12.59
C THR A 95 -9.16 -2.33 13.07
N LYS A 96 -8.47 -1.66 13.99
CA LYS A 96 -8.81 -0.32 14.48
C LYS A 96 -7.77 0.70 14.01
N PRO A 97 -8.13 2.00 13.93
CA PRO A 97 -7.18 3.05 13.52
C PRO A 97 -5.92 3.08 14.39
N GLU A 98 -6.01 2.73 15.66
CA GLU A 98 -4.89 2.76 16.61
C GLU A 98 -3.88 1.62 16.34
N ASP A 99 -4.27 0.57 15.62
CA ASP A 99 -3.41 -0.57 15.34
C ASP A 99 -2.22 -0.21 14.44
N VAL A 100 -2.30 0.92 13.72
CA VAL A 100 -1.20 1.44 12.89
C VAL A 100 0.03 1.82 13.73
N LEU A 101 -0.17 2.12 15.02
CA LEU A 101 0.88 2.51 15.96
C LEU A 101 1.62 1.31 16.57
N LYS A 102 1.09 0.09 16.43
CA LYS A 102 1.67 -1.14 17.02
C LYS A 102 3.00 -1.56 16.39
N VAL A 103 3.36 -0.96 15.26
CA VAL A 103 4.64 -1.19 14.60
C VAL A 103 5.46 0.10 14.74
N PRO A 104 6.53 0.13 15.55
CA PRO A 104 7.44 1.26 15.54
C PRO A 104 8.09 1.33 14.17
N VAL A 105 8.12 2.53 13.60
CA VAL A 105 8.79 2.82 12.33
C VAL A 105 9.85 3.86 12.61
N ASP A 106 11.09 3.57 12.22
CA ASP A 106 12.21 4.48 12.42
C ASP A 106 11.94 5.82 11.72
N GLY A 107 12.11 6.91 12.45
CA GLY A 107 11.92 8.28 11.94
C GLY A 107 10.48 8.76 11.83
N ILE A 108 9.47 7.95 12.19
CA ILE A 108 8.06 8.38 12.25
C ILE A 108 7.57 8.38 13.70
N PRO A 109 7.21 9.53 14.28
CA PRO A 109 6.60 9.58 15.60
C PRO A 109 5.30 8.77 15.63
N SER A 110 5.24 7.77 16.51
CA SER A 110 4.09 6.88 16.67
C SER A 110 3.02 7.43 17.61
N ASP A 111 2.99 8.75 17.83
CA ASP A 111 2.22 9.34 18.93
C ASP A 111 0.78 9.68 18.55
N LYS A 112 0.50 9.80 17.25
CA LYS A 112 -0.81 10.19 16.73
C LYS A 112 -1.24 9.27 15.61
N VAL A 113 -2.49 8.83 15.67
CA VAL A 113 -3.14 8.14 14.56
C VAL A 113 -3.23 9.12 13.39
N PRO A 114 -2.67 8.79 12.21
CA PRO A 114 -2.74 9.67 11.05
C PRO A 114 -4.19 9.89 10.64
N ALA A 115 -4.48 11.09 10.12
CA ALA A 115 -5.78 11.37 9.52
C ALA A 115 -6.07 10.37 8.39
N LYS A 116 -7.34 10.02 8.19
CA LYS A 116 -7.76 9.10 7.13
C LYS A 116 -7.18 9.57 5.79
N ALA A 117 -6.57 8.65 5.05
CA ALA A 117 -6.05 8.97 3.72
C ALA A 117 -7.18 9.52 2.83
N ALA A 118 -6.95 10.66 2.18
CA ALA A 118 -7.87 11.22 1.21
C ALA A 118 -7.77 10.41 -0.09
N ILE A 119 -8.50 9.29 -0.16
CA ILE A 119 -8.47 8.37 -1.29
C ILE A 119 -9.23 8.99 -2.47
N PRO A 120 -8.60 9.18 -3.65
CA PRO A 120 -9.30 9.64 -4.85
C PRO A 120 -10.42 8.67 -5.23
N LYS A 121 -11.57 9.21 -5.66
CA LYS A 121 -12.69 8.41 -6.14
C LYS A 121 -12.23 7.49 -7.28
N GLY A 122 -12.53 6.20 -7.16
CA GLY A 122 -12.17 5.16 -8.15
C GLY A 122 -10.89 4.41 -7.86
N MET A 123 -10.07 4.86 -6.89
CA MET A 123 -8.92 4.08 -6.43
C MET A 123 -9.36 3.16 -5.29
N GLU A 124 -9.23 1.86 -5.46
CA GLU A 124 -9.45 0.90 -4.38
C GLU A 124 -8.24 0.97 -3.43
N ILE A 125 -8.31 1.76 -2.37
CA ILE A 125 -7.32 1.83 -1.28
C ILE A 125 -8.07 1.68 0.06
N ASN A 126 -7.44 1.01 1.02
CA ASN A 126 -7.97 0.83 2.37
C ASN A 126 -7.96 2.14 3.17
N ALA A 127 -8.98 2.35 4.00
CA ALA A 127 -9.11 3.56 4.81
C ALA A 127 -8.10 3.62 5.97
N ILE A 128 -7.62 2.46 6.43
CA ILE A 128 -6.59 2.33 7.47
C ILE A 128 -5.36 1.71 6.81
N LEU A 129 -4.24 2.42 6.86
CA LEU A 129 -2.96 2.01 6.30
C LEU A 129 -1.87 2.11 7.38
N PRO A 130 -0.83 1.26 7.34
CA PRO A 130 0.28 1.35 8.29
C PRO A 130 1.08 2.65 8.07
N LEU A 131 1.75 3.15 9.11
CA LEU A 131 2.48 4.43 9.09
C LEU A 131 3.52 4.52 7.97
N HIS A 132 4.19 3.41 7.65
CA HIS A 132 5.18 3.31 6.58
C HIS A 132 4.56 3.05 5.19
N SER A 133 3.26 3.29 5.03
CA SER A 133 2.57 3.20 3.74
C SER A 133 3.15 4.22 2.74
N PRO A 134 3.48 3.80 1.50
CA PRO A 134 3.85 4.74 0.45
C PRO A 134 2.76 5.78 0.17
N ALA A 135 1.49 5.44 0.39
CA ALA A 135 0.37 6.36 0.20
C ALA A 135 0.28 7.45 1.30
N LEU A 136 0.88 7.21 2.47
CA LEU A 136 0.94 8.18 3.58
C LEU A 136 2.27 8.96 3.59
N SER A 137 3.39 8.27 3.34
CA SER A 137 4.74 8.81 3.56
C SER A 137 5.35 9.52 2.35
N GLY A 138 4.80 9.44 1.13
CA GLY A 138 5.50 10.00 -0.03
C GLY A 138 4.86 9.84 -1.41
N GLY A 139 3.57 10.14 -1.54
CA GLY A 139 2.90 10.33 -2.84
C GLY A 139 2.52 11.78 -3.14
N GLY A 140 2.78 12.71 -2.21
CA GLY A 140 2.44 14.12 -2.33
C GLY A 140 3.61 14.96 -1.84
N ILE A 141 4.10 15.80 -2.74
CA ILE A 141 4.81 17.04 -2.42
C ILE A 141 4.15 17.60 -1.14
N ASN A 142 4.89 17.69 -0.04
CA ASN A 142 4.39 18.39 1.15
C ASN A 142 3.88 19.75 0.70
N SER A 143 2.70 20.20 1.14
CA SER A 143 2.21 21.55 0.81
C SER A 143 3.27 22.60 1.11
N ASP A 144 4.08 22.36 2.15
CA ASP A 144 5.16 23.24 2.56
C ASP A 144 6.42 23.11 1.68
N MET A 145 6.69 21.93 1.09
CA MET A 145 7.74 21.76 0.07
C MET A 145 7.30 22.28 -1.30
N PHE A 146 6.05 22.07 -1.72
CA PHE A 146 5.51 22.58 -2.98
C PHE A 146 5.42 24.11 -2.93
N LYS A 147 4.98 24.67 -1.80
CA LYS A 147 4.98 26.12 -1.55
C LYS A 147 6.40 26.67 -1.44
N GLY A 148 7.34 25.94 -0.86
CA GLY A 148 8.76 26.29 -0.88
C GLY A 148 9.38 26.28 -2.29
N MET A 149 8.95 25.35 -3.15
CA MET A 149 9.45 25.21 -4.52
C MET A 149 8.79 26.20 -5.51
N LEU A 150 7.49 26.46 -5.38
CA LEU A 150 6.79 27.50 -6.14
C LEU A 150 7.17 28.91 -5.64
N GLY A 151 7.33 29.07 -4.33
CA GLY A 151 7.68 30.34 -3.70
C GLY A 151 9.13 30.76 -3.96
N GLY A 152 10.08 29.82 -3.97
CA GLY A 152 11.48 30.11 -4.27
C GLY A 152 11.81 30.29 -5.76
N GLY A 153 10.96 29.74 -6.65
CA GLY A 153 11.17 29.79 -8.10
C GLY A 153 10.60 31.03 -8.80
N LEU A 154 9.54 31.64 -8.25
CA LEU A 154 8.88 32.80 -8.86
C LEU A 154 9.67 34.11 -8.65
N ASP A 155 10.26 34.32 -7.48
CA ASP A 155 11.07 35.52 -7.21
C ASP A 155 12.33 35.57 -8.09
N LYS A 156 12.95 34.41 -8.34
CA LYS A 156 14.17 34.32 -9.14
C LYS A 156 13.92 34.39 -10.65
N MET A 157 12.69 34.09 -11.10
CA MET A 157 12.29 34.18 -12.52
C MET A 157 11.72 35.55 -12.87
N MET A 158 11.16 36.28 -11.91
CA MET A 158 10.69 37.66 -12.11
C MET A 158 11.84 38.69 -12.06
N GLY A 159 12.93 38.39 -11.34
CA GLY A 159 14.12 39.24 -11.26
C GLY A 159 15.05 39.24 -12.48
N SER A 160 14.76 38.46 -13.54
CA SER A 160 15.59 38.38 -14.76
C SER A 160 14.90 38.86 -16.03
N LEU A 161 13.78 39.60 -15.91
CA LEU A 161 13.01 40.09 -17.06
C LEU A 161 13.34 41.53 -17.48
N ASP A 162 14.47 42.11 -17.02
CA ASP A 162 14.93 43.45 -17.43
C ASP A 162 16.08 43.45 -18.46
N ALA A 163 16.19 42.40 -19.26
CA ALA A 163 17.15 42.37 -20.37
C ALA A 163 16.51 41.82 -21.66
N ALA A 164 16.11 42.77 -22.50
CA ALA A 164 15.87 42.77 -23.95
C ALA A 164 15.97 41.46 -24.78
N ALA A 165 14.93 41.31 -25.65
CA ALA A 165 14.87 40.65 -26.97
C ALA A 165 14.47 39.16 -27.05
N PRO A 166 14.01 38.67 -28.24
CA PRO A 166 12.70 38.92 -28.86
C PRO A 166 11.84 37.63 -28.95
N ALA A 167 10.58 37.80 -29.37
CA ALA A 167 9.50 36.81 -29.38
C ALA A 167 9.82 35.46 -30.07
N PRO A 168 9.40 34.30 -29.49
CA PRO A 168 9.41 33.02 -30.19
C PRO A 168 8.16 32.84 -31.07
N GLN A 169 8.38 32.43 -32.33
CA GLN A 169 7.36 32.08 -33.31
C GLN A 169 6.67 30.75 -32.98
N GLU A 170 5.38 30.66 -33.28
CA GLU A 170 4.53 29.47 -33.10
C GLU A 170 5.00 28.28 -33.98
N PRO A 171 5.07 27.04 -33.44
CA PRO A 171 5.31 25.85 -34.24
C PRO A 171 4.05 25.43 -35.00
N LYS A 172 4.17 25.34 -36.33
CA LYS A 172 3.14 24.82 -37.27
C LYS A 172 2.80 23.35 -36.98
N ALA A 173 1.51 23.06 -36.96
CA ALA A 173 0.95 21.72 -36.84
C ALA A 173 1.34 20.81 -38.03
N THR A 174 1.87 19.62 -37.74
CA THR A 174 2.09 18.54 -38.70
C THR A 174 1.03 17.44 -38.49
N ALA A 175 0.40 17.03 -39.60
CA ALA A 175 -0.71 16.08 -39.63
C ALA A 175 -0.26 14.62 -39.34
N PRO A 176 -1.15 13.75 -38.81
CA PRO A 176 -0.81 12.39 -38.44
C PRO A 176 -0.68 11.44 -39.66
N PRO A 177 0.20 10.42 -39.61
CA PRO A 177 0.40 9.48 -40.71
C PRO A 177 -0.76 8.48 -40.87
N LYS A 178 -1.08 8.16 -42.13
CA LYS A 178 -2.14 7.21 -42.54
C LYS A 178 -1.75 5.76 -42.25
N LYS A 179 -2.68 4.97 -41.70
CA LYS A 179 -2.55 3.51 -41.49
C LYS A 179 -2.54 2.76 -42.84
N PRO A 180 -1.70 1.70 -43.00
CA PRO A 180 -1.74 0.85 -44.18
C PRO A 180 -2.93 -0.14 -44.14
N LYS A 181 -3.56 -0.35 -45.31
CA LYS A 181 -4.61 -1.36 -45.53
C LYS A 181 -3.96 -2.73 -45.72
N MET A 182 -4.38 -3.74 -44.94
CA MET A 182 -4.08 -5.14 -45.23
C MET A 182 -4.96 -5.61 -46.40
N LYS A 183 -4.35 -6.33 -47.34
CA LYS A 183 -5.03 -7.19 -48.33
C LYS A 183 -5.20 -8.58 -47.74
#